data_AF-A0A1Q8QAK1-F1
#
_entry.id   AF-A0A1Q8QAK1-F1
#
_cell.length_a   1.000
_cell.length_b   1.000
_cell.length_c   1.000
_cell.angle_alpha   90.00
_cell.angle_beta   90.00
_cell.angle_gamma   90.00
#
_symmetry.space_group_name_H-M   'P 1'
#
loop_
_entity.id
_entity.type
_entity.pdbx_description
1 polymer ?
#
loop_
_entity_poly.entity_id
_entity_poly.type
_entity_poly.pdbx_seq_one_letter_code
_entity_poly.pdbx_strand_id
1 'polypeptide(L)'
;MVSCPDAKPCTATYELTTGYPAAGLDLTWFPRLFGDAAGANGAVAEVSVNGGPFRLVDAFLSTRSGRWDGLEVMRRASLDLGGATGTIRVRFRLTGDGVQLWSSPQTPQAAVVALDTRSLPALALTPGETQLTAACPGECGLTFGFGGE
;
A
#
# COMPACT_ATOMS: atom_id res chain seq x y z
N MET A 1 10.55 -10.30 -1.21
CA MET A 1 11.10 -9.29 -2.16
C MET A 1 10.34 -9.39 -3.46
N VAL A 2 9.95 -8.27 -4.05
CA VAL A 2 9.35 -8.20 -5.38
C VAL A 2 10.33 -7.47 -6.31
N SER A 3 10.62 -8.05 -7.47
CA SER A 3 11.43 -7.48 -8.54
C SER A 3 10.82 -7.83 -9.89
N CYS A 4 11.15 -7.08 -10.94
CA CYS A 4 10.61 -7.38 -12.25
C CYS A 4 11.29 -8.59 -12.91
N PRO A 5 10.52 -9.46 -13.60
CA PRO A 5 11.09 -10.53 -14.41
C PRO A 5 11.77 -9.97 -15.67
N ASP A 6 12.82 -10.67 -16.12
CA ASP A 6 13.53 -10.40 -17.37
C ASP A 6 14.02 -8.95 -17.58
N ALA A 7 14.29 -8.23 -16.48
CA ALA A 7 14.73 -6.82 -16.50
C ALA A 7 13.76 -5.84 -17.18
N LYS A 8 12.49 -6.22 -17.39
CA LYS A 8 11.49 -5.35 -18.02
C LYS A 8 10.72 -4.54 -16.97
N PRO A 9 10.23 -3.33 -17.31
CA PRO A 9 9.32 -2.61 -16.43
C PRO A 9 8.11 -3.46 -16.04
N CYS A 10 7.72 -3.41 -14.77
CA CYS A 10 6.61 -4.20 -14.25
C CYS A 10 5.80 -3.43 -13.20
N THR A 11 4.66 -3.99 -12.82
CA THR A 11 3.78 -3.41 -11.81
C THR A 11 3.29 -4.44 -10.82
N ALA A 12 3.24 -4.08 -9.53
CA ALA A 12 2.53 -4.82 -8.50
C ALA A 12 1.33 -3.98 -8.04
N THR A 13 0.13 -4.55 -8.08
CA THR A 13 -1.11 -3.85 -7.68
C THR A 13 -1.81 -4.62 -6.58
N TYR A 14 -2.16 -3.93 -5.50
CA TYR A 14 -2.95 -4.42 -4.40
C TYR A 14 -4.31 -3.73 -4.42
N GLU A 15 -5.37 -4.49 -4.13
CA GLU A 15 -6.74 -4.00 -4.15
C GLU A 15 -7.40 -4.21 -2.79
N LEU A 16 -8.08 -3.18 -2.32
CA LEU A 16 -8.99 -3.21 -1.18
C LEU A 16 -10.35 -2.71 -1.66
N THR A 17 -11.43 -3.38 -1.27
CA THR A 17 -12.78 -2.87 -1.46
C THR A 17 -13.43 -2.64 -0.10
N THR A 18 -13.98 -1.44 0.11
CA THR A 18 -14.63 -1.03 1.35
C THR A 18 -16.03 -0.49 1.08
N GLY A 19 -17.00 -0.89 1.91
CA GLY A 19 -18.33 -0.26 1.94
C GLY A 19 -18.37 1.04 2.75
N TYR A 20 -17.32 1.33 3.51
CA TYR A 20 -17.23 2.47 4.42
C TYR A 20 -16.35 3.58 3.85
N PRO A 21 -16.67 4.86 4.10
CA PRO A 21 -15.89 5.99 3.60
C PRO A 21 -14.45 5.89 4.06
N ALA A 22 -13.50 5.78 3.13
CA ALA A 22 -12.08 5.79 3.43
C ALA A 22 -11.61 7.24 3.56
N ALA A 23 -11.14 7.61 4.76
CA ALA A 23 -10.63 8.94 5.04
C ALA A 23 -9.20 9.12 4.50
N GLY A 24 -8.33 8.13 4.67
CA GLY A 24 -6.93 8.25 4.29
C GLY A 24 -6.24 6.93 4.01
N LEU A 25 -5.11 7.02 3.30
CA LEU A 25 -4.18 5.94 3.04
C LEU A 25 -2.82 6.32 3.62
N ASP A 26 -2.30 5.51 4.54
CA ASP A 26 -0.92 5.56 4.99
C ASP A 26 -0.14 4.40 4.39
N LEU A 27 0.89 4.74 3.62
CA LEU A 27 1.79 3.80 2.97
C LEU A 27 3.13 3.77 3.69
N THR A 28 3.56 2.59 4.11
CA THR A 28 4.94 2.29 4.52
C THR A 28 5.55 1.31 3.53
N TRP A 29 6.67 1.65 2.93
CA TRP A 29 7.31 0.83 1.90
C TRP A 29 8.83 1.01 1.88
N PHE A 30 9.53 0.03 1.32
CA PHE A 30 10.99 -0.07 1.31
C PHE A 30 11.51 -0.28 -0.12
N PRO A 31 11.49 0.76 -0.97
CA PRO A 31 12.07 0.67 -2.30
C PRO A 31 13.60 0.76 -2.22
N ARG A 32 14.24 -0.07 -3.02
CA ARG A 32 15.68 -0.08 -3.26
C ARG A 32 15.91 -0.01 -4.75
N LEU A 33 16.91 0.75 -5.18
CA LEU A 33 17.29 0.80 -6.59
C LEU A 33 18.80 0.92 -6.76
N PHE A 34 19.31 0.47 -7.90
CA PHE A 34 20.68 0.70 -8.30
C PHE A 34 20.78 2.07 -8.99
N GLY A 35 21.65 2.94 -8.50
CA GLY A 35 21.90 4.27 -9.04
C GLY A 35 22.65 4.23 -10.37
N ASP A 36 22.03 3.70 -11.42
CA ASP A 36 22.62 3.56 -12.74
C ASP A 36 23.03 4.91 -13.35
N ALA A 37 24.04 4.91 -14.22
CA ALA A 37 24.58 6.13 -14.82
C ALA A 37 23.56 6.88 -15.70
N ALA A 38 22.61 6.17 -16.31
CA ALA A 38 21.55 6.78 -17.12
C ALA A 38 20.46 7.44 -16.24
N GLY A 39 20.38 7.08 -14.96
CA GLY A 39 19.33 7.52 -14.05
C GLY A 39 17.95 6.94 -14.40
N ALA A 40 17.92 5.79 -15.05
CA ALA A 40 16.70 5.18 -15.55
C ALA A 40 15.92 4.41 -14.47
N ASN A 41 16.59 3.99 -13.39
CA ASN A 41 15.94 3.23 -12.33
C ASN A 41 15.01 4.08 -11.46
N GLY A 42 13.81 3.56 -11.21
CA GLY A 42 12.82 4.21 -10.36
C GLY A 42 11.74 3.25 -9.86
N ALA A 43 11.25 3.54 -8.64
CA ALA A 43 10.07 2.94 -8.05
C ALA A 43 9.03 4.04 -7.78
N VAL A 44 7.79 3.83 -8.21
CA VAL A 44 6.70 4.78 -8.01
C VAL A 44 5.54 4.10 -7.33
N ALA A 45 5.03 4.67 -6.24
CA ALA A 45 3.80 4.27 -5.59
C ALA A 45 2.66 5.20 -6.01
N GLU A 46 1.54 4.62 -6.43
CA GLU A 46 0.37 5.33 -6.94
C GLU A 46 -0.91 4.75 -6.36
N VAL A 47 -1.98 5.54 -6.31
CA VAL A 47 -3.30 5.07 -5.90
C VAL A 47 -4.37 5.40 -6.93
N SER A 48 -5.31 4.48 -7.14
CA SER A 48 -6.55 4.70 -7.89
C SER A 48 -7.74 4.44 -6.97
N VAL A 49 -8.78 5.25 -7.12
CA VAL A 49 -10.04 5.13 -6.38
C VAL A 49 -11.15 4.93 -7.41
N ASN A 50 -11.96 3.88 -7.23
CA ASN A 50 -13.13 3.54 -8.05
C ASN A 50 -12.85 3.49 -9.56
N GLY A 51 -11.69 2.95 -9.93
CA GLY A 51 -11.27 2.84 -11.34
C GLY A 51 -10.87 4.17 -11.98
N GLY A 52 -10.77 5.25 -11.20
CA GLY A 52 -10.24 6.53 -11.65
C GLY A 52 -8.74 6.48 -11.98
N PRO A 53 -8.17 7.57 -12.50
CA PRO A 53 -6.75 7.63 -12.84
C PRO A 53 -5.88 7.40 -11.61
N PHE A 54 -4.72 6.77 -11.82
CA PHE A 54 -3.72 6.62 -10.78
C PHE A 54 -3.08 7.97 -10.46
N ARG A 55 -3.07 8.32 -9.18
CA ARG A 55 -2.44 9.53 -8.63
C ARG A 55 -1.16 9.13 -7.89
N LEU A 56 -0.12 9.95 -8.03
CA LEU A 56 1.16 9.75 -7.35
C LEU A 56 0.96 9.80 -5.82
N VAL A 57 1.53 8.82 -5.11
CA VAL A 57 1.63 8.80 -3.64
C VAL A 57 3.06 9.12 -3.22
N ASP A 58 4.05 8.42 -3.77
CA ASP A 58 5.47 8.63 -3.49
C ASP A 58 6.33 8.10 -4.66
N ALA A 59 7.56 8.56 -4.77
CA ALA A 59 8.53 8.10 -5.74
C ALA A 59 9.94 7.99 -5.15
N PHE A 60 10.65 6.94 -5.53
CA PHE A 60 12.07 6.75 -5.24
C PHE A 60 12.83 6.62 -6.56
N LEU A 61 13.66 7.61 -6.87
CA LEU A 61 14.29 7.77 -8.17
C LEU A 61 15.81 7.66 -8.06
N SER A 62 16.45 7.17 -9.13
CA SER A 62 17.91 7.04 -9.20
C SER A 62 18.64 8.35 -8.92
N THR A 63 19.65 8.28 -8.05
CA THR A 63 20.57 9.39 -7.78
C THR A 63 21.83 9.33 -8.64
N ARG A 64 21.92 8.34 -9.55
CA ARG A 64 23.11 8.07 -10.40
C ARG A 64 24.39 7.82 -9.57
N SER A 65 24.23 7.24 -8.39
CA SER A 65 25.30 7.04 -7.41
C SER A 65 26.31 5.94 -7.78
N GLY A 66 26.01 5.09 -8.77
CA GLY A 66 26.78 3.90 -9.11
C GLY A 66 26.68 2.77 -8.08
N ARG A 67 25.80 2.89 -7.08
CA ARG A 67 25.60 1.91 -6.00
C ARG A 67 24.12 1.63 -5.76
N TRP A 68 23.84 0.62 -4.94
CA TRP A 68 22.48 0.38 -4.45
C TRP A 68 22.13 1.43 -3.39
N ASP A 69 21.06 2.18 -3.64
CA ASP A 69 20.47 3.14 -2.73
C ASP A 69 19.18 2.55 -2.11
N GLY A 70 18.86 2.96 -0.89
CA GLY A 70 17.60 2.58 -0.22
C GLY A 70 17.62 1.26 0.55
N LEU A 71 18.82 0.70 0.85
CA LEU A 71 18.94 -0.47 1.72
C LEU A 71 18.34 -0.19 3.11
N GLU A 72 17.24 -0.89 3.43
CA GLU A 72 16.47 -0.75 4.68
C GLU A 72 15.94 0.67 4.94
N VAL A 73 15.92 1.52 3.93
CA VAL A 73 15.40 2.89 4.06
C VAL A 73 13.88 2.84 3.98
N MET A 74 13.25 3.01 5.15
CA MET A 74 11.80 3.14 5.25
C MET A 74 11.32 4.44 4.60
N ARG A 75 10.30 4.34 3.76
CA ARG A 75 9.56 5.48 3.23
C ARG A 75 8.12 5.45 3.71
N ARG A 76 7.61 6.63 4.06
CA ARG A 76 6.22 6.83 4.47
C ARG A 76 5.57 7.91 3.63
N ALA A 77 4.33 7.69 3.25
CA ALA A 77 3.51 8.66 2.56
C ALA A 77 2.06 8.53 3.02
N SER A 78 1.38 9.66 3.14
CA SER A 78 -0.03 9.72 3.53
C SER A 78 -0.81 10.44 2.44
N LEU A 79 -2.01 9.95 2.14
CA LEU A 79 -2.89 10.55 1.15
C LEU A 79 -4.32 10.61 1.67
N ASP A 80 -4.96 11.76 1.48
CA ASP A 80 -6.39 11.92 1.68
C ASP A 80 -7.17 11.17 0.58
N LEU A 81 -8.09 10.32 1.01
CA LEU A 81 -8.99 9.55 0.14
C LEU A 81 -10.37 10.20 0.01
N GLY A 82 -10.64 11.29 0.72
CA GLY A 82 -11.83 12.13 0.55
C GLY A 82 -13.13 11.44 0.92
N GLY A 83 -13.10 10.41 1.76
CA GLY A 83 -14.28 9.62 2.14
C GLY A 83 -14.73 8.66 1.04
N ALA A 84 -13.84 8.25 0.13
CA ALA A 84 -14.21 7.35 -0.94
C ALA A 84 -14.69 5.98 -0.43
N THR A 85 -15.83 5.53 -0.92
CA THR A 85 -16.30 4.14 -0.78
C THR A 85 -16.00 3.37 -2.07
N GLY A 86 -15.92 2.04 -2.00
CA GLY A 86 -15.67 1.16 -3.14
C GLY A 86 -14.22 0.67 -3.21
N THR A 87 -13.69 0.59 -4.43
CA THR A 87 -12.40 -0.06 -4.70
C THR A 87 -11.25 0.93 -4.66
N ILE A 88 -10.25 0.63 -3.84
CA ILE A 88 -8.99 1.37 -3.72
C ILE A 88 -7.87 0.46 -4.20
N ARG A 89 -7.06 0.93 -5.16
CA ARG A 89 -5.92 0.20 -5.70
C ARG A 89 -4.63 0.93 -5.42
N VAL A 90 -3.69 0.27 -4.75
CA VAL A 90 -2.31 0.77 -4.60
C VAL A 90 -1.43 0.04 -5.61
N ARG A 91 -0.75 0.80 -6.46
CA ARG A 91 0.12 0.27 -7.51
C ARG A 91 1.55 0.73 -7.30
N PHE A 92 2.47 -0.22 -7.36
CA PHE A 92 3.90 0.04 -7.47
C PHE A 92 4.35 -0.19 -8.90
N ARG A 93 4.95 0.82 -9.52
CA ARG A 93 5.61 0.72 -10.84
C ARG A 93 7.12 0.66 -10.63
N LEU A 94 7.75 -0.35 -11.21
CA LEU A 94 9.19 -0.57 -11.15
C LEU A 94 9.74 -0.55 -12.58
N THR A 95 10.87 0.13 -12.78
CA THR A 95 11.45 0.31 -14.13
C THR A 95 12.22 -0.91 -14.66
N GLY A 96 12.56 -1.89 -13.82
CA GLY A 96 13.31 -3.09 -14.23
C GLY A 96 13.93 -3.86 -13.06
N ASP A 97 14.96 -4.65 -13.35
CA ASP A 97 15.71 -5.48 -12.39
C ASP A 97 16.63 -4.69 -11.46
N GLY A 98 17.04 -3.49 -11.87
CA GLY A 98 17.72 -2.51 -11.05
C GLY A 98 16.86 -1.91 -9.93
N VAL A 99 15.63 -2.39 -9.73
CA VAL A 99 14.68 -1.91 -8.72
C VAL A 99 14.06 -3.07 -7.97
N GLN A 100 13.98 -2.95 -6.65
CA GLN A 100 13.44 -3.96 -5.74
C GLN A 100 12.51 -3.34 -4.71
N LEU A 101 11.42 -4.04 -4.40
CA LEU A 101 10.59 -3.77 -3.23
C LEU A 101 10.89 -4.82 -2.17
N TRP A 102 11.30 -4.35 -1.00
CA TRP A 102 11.51 -5.20 0.16
C TRP A 102 10.29 -5.22 1.06
N SER A 103 10.02 -6.44 1.51
CA SER A 103 9.04 -6.74 2.53
C SER A 103 9.54 -7.99 3.25
N SER A 104 9.74 -7.86 4.57
CA SER A 104 10.11 -8.93 5.49
C SER A 104 9.46 -8.66 6.85
N PRO A 105 9.45 -9.61 7.80
CA PRO A 105 8.95 -9.33 9.15
C PRO A 105 9.62 -8.13 9.85
N GLN A 106 10.90 -7.85 9.55
CA GLN A 106 11.64 -6.70 10.09
C GLN A 106 11.42 -5.40 9.30
N THR A 107 11.00 -5.51 8.03
CA THR A 107 10.68 -4.39 7.14
C THR A 107 9.29 -4.57 6.52
N PRO A 108 8.22 -4.55 7.33
CA PRO A 108 6.89 -4.86 6.83
C PRO A 108 6.40 -3.74 5.92
N GLN A 109 6.20 -4.06 4.64
CA GLN A 109 5.47 -3.17 3.74
C GLN A 109 4.00 -3.16 4.16
N ALA A 110 3.43 -1.97 4.33
CA ALA A 110 2.06 -1.79 4.82
C ALA A 110 1.33 -0.70 4.03
N ALA A 111 0.09 -0.98 3.66
CA ALA A 111 -0.86 0.01 3.18
C ALA A 111 -2.05 -0.01 4.15
N VAL A 112 -2.19 1.04 4.94
CA VAL A 112 -3.23 1.17 5.97
C VAL A 112 -4.27 2.15 5.47
N VAL A 113 -5.51 1.70 5.37
CA VAL A 113 -6.64 2.55 5.02
C VAL A 113 -7.41 2.91 6.28
N ALA A 114 -7.48 4.20 6.59
CA ALA A 114 -8.32 4.71 7.66
C ALA A 114 -9.75 4.85 7.16
N LEU A 115 -10.70 4.24 7.87
CA LEU A 115 -12.14 4.36 7.58
C LEU A 115 -12.76 5.42 8.49
N ASP A 116 -13.64 6.26 7.94
CA ASP A 116 -14.44 7.20 8.73
C ASP A 116 -15.55 6.43 9.45
N THR A 117 -15.27 6.11 10.70
CA THR A 117 -16.15 5.26 11.50
C THR A 117 -17.42 5.97 11.98
N ARG A 118 -17.50 7.31 11.85
CA ARG A 118 -18.69 8.09 12.27
C ARG A 118 -19.93 7.77 11.44
N SER A 119 -19.72 7.25 10.23
CA SER A 119 -20.78 6.82 9.32
C SER A 119 -21.09 5.32 9.41
N LEU A 120 -20.43 4.58 10.31
CA LEU A 120 -20.74 3.17 10.50
C LEU A 120 -22.15 3.06 11.09
N PRO A 121 -23.04 2.24 10.50
CA PRO A 121 -24.27 1.89 11.18
C PRO A 121 -23.90 1.23 12.52
N ALA A 122 -24.67 1.56 13.57
CA ALA A 122 -24.50 0.90 14.85
C ALA A 122 -24.57 -0.61 14.65
N LEU A 123 -23.54 -1.33 15.11
CA LEU A 123 -23.53 -2.77 15.04
C LEU A 123 -24.55 -3.29 16.07
N ALA A 124 -25.73 -3.66 15.59
CA ALA A 124 -26.76 -4.27 16.44
C ALA A 124 -26.36 -5.72 16.74
N LEU A 125 -25.57 -5.90 17.80
CA LEU A 125 -25.24 -7.22 18.33
C LEU A 125 -26.47 -7.77 19.05
N THR A 126 -27.10 -8.80 18.50
CA THR A 126 -28.12 -9.55 19.23
C THR A 126 -27.45 -10.31 20.38
N PRO A 127 -28.11 -10.48 21.54
CA PRO A 127 -27.59 -11.31 22.62
C PRO A 127 -27.19 -12.71 22.10
N GLY A 128 -25.96 -13.14 22.39
CA GLY A 128 -25.39 -14.39 21.89
C GLY A 128 -24.04 -14.17 21.18
N GLU A 129 -23.64 -15.12 20.33
CA GLU A 129 -22.41 -15.04 19.53
C GLU A 129 -22.71 -14.40 18.16
N THR A 130 -22.05 -13.29 17.85
CA THR A 130 -22.04 -12.71 16.50
C THR A 130 -20.73 -13.06 15.81
N GLN A 131 -20.80 -13.86 14.74
CA GLN A 131 -19.63 -14.21 13.92
C GLN A 131 -19.18 -12.98 13.12
N LEU A 132 -17.97 -12.50 13.39
CA LEU A 132 -17.26 -11.53 12.56
C LEU A 132 -16.32 -12.28 11.63
N THR A 133 -16.55 -12.16 10.33
CA THR A 133 -15.68 -12.77 9.32
C THR A 133 -14.83 -11.72 8.63
N ALA A 134 -13.58 -12.07 8.39
CA ALA A 134 -12.69 -11.30 7.56
C ALA A 134 -12.06 -12.24 6.55
N ALA A 135 -12.23 -11.90 5.27
CA ALA A 135 -11.64 -12.65 4.18
C ALA A 135 -10.32 -11.98 3.77
N CYS A 136 -9.24 -12.74 3.85
CA CYS A 136 -7.92 -12.31 3.42
C CYS A 136 -7.34 -13.26 2.38
N PRO A 137 -6.63 -12.74 1.36
CA PRO A 137 -5.94 -13.59 0.39
C PRO A 137 -4.66 -14.28 0.94
N GLY A 138 -4.36 -14.18 2.25
CA GLY A 138 -3.20 -14.77 2.92
C GLY A 138 -3.31 -14.71 4.45
N GLU A 139 -2.21 -14.95 5.17
CA GLU A 139 -2.17 -14.78 6.64
C GLU A 139 -2.45 -13.32 7.03
N CYS A 140 -3.45 -13.12 7.88
CA CYS A 140 -3.87 -11.81 8.36
C CYS A 140 -3.85 -11.75 9.88
N GLY A 141 -3.22 -10.71 10.43
CA GLY A 141 -3.49 -10.25 11.78
C GLY A 141 -4.65 -9.25 11.73
N LEU A 142 -5.73 -9.51 12.46
CA LEU A 142 -6.85 -8.60 12.63
C LEU A 142 -6.96 -8.22 14.10
N THR A 143 -6.95 -6.93 14.38
CA THR A 143 -7.25 -6.40 15.72
C THR A 143 -8.58 -5.68 15.65
N PHE A 144 -9.57 -6.18 16.37
CA PHE A 144 -10.85 -5.51 16.56
C PHE A 144 -10.85 -4.82 17.92
N GLY A 145 -11.20 -3.54 17.96
CA GLY A 145 -11.44 -2.80 19.18
C GLY A 145 -12.84 -2.19 19.16
N PHE A 146 -13.63 -2.49 20.18
CA PHE A 146 -14.91 -1.80 20.43
C PHE A 146 -14.70 -0.92 21.65
N GLY A 147 -14.66 0.40 21.45
CA GLY A 147 -14.75 1.38 22.53
C GLY A 147 -16.21 1.77 22.69
N GLY A 148 -16.79 1.49 23.85
CA GLY A 148 -18.11 2.00 24.24
C GLY A 148 -17.96 3.05 25.33
N GLU A 149 -18.74 4.14 25.22
CA GLU A 149 -19.17 4.93 26.38
C GLU A 149 -20.36 4.25 27.07
#